data_AF-A0A0D2THV3-F1
#
_entry.id   AF-A0A0D2THV3-F1
#
_cell.length_a   1.000
_cell.length_b   1.000
_cell.length_c   1.000
_cell.angle_alpha   90.00
_cell.angle_beta   90.00
_cell.angle_gamma   90.00
#
_symmetry.space_group_name_H-M   'P 1'
#
loop_
_entity.id
_entity.type
_entity.pdbx_description
1 polymer ?
#
loop_
_entity_poly.entity_id
_entity_poly.type
_entity_poly.pdbx_seq_one_letter_code
_entity_poly.pdbx_strand_id
1 'polypeptide(L)'
;SGQKASNLVRIVSQLPNEKETVYGALDKWVAWETEFPLIAAAKALRILRKRSQWLRVIQAGSLWNTVLHTHSCSISKRLFSRMISLFDHHCMPNKIIEVFADMEELCVRLDENTVKKVVRAFQELSQEDKQKLVLRRYMIKWKYIHFNGEQVRVKRYTSDED
;
A
#
# COMPACT_ATOMS: atom_id res chain seq x y z
N SER A 1 12.37 15.82 -4.90
CA SER A 1 11.45 15.59 -3.75
C SER A 1 11.25 16.84 -2.87
N GLY A 2 12.29 17.59 -2.46
CA GLY A 2 12.15 18.74 -1.55
C GLY A 2 11.37 19.95 -2.10
N GLN A 3 11.60 20.35 -3.36
CA GLN A 3 10.93 21.49 -3.99
C GLN A 3 9.40 21.34 -4.06
N LYS A 4 8.93 20.11 -4.29
CA LYS A 4 7.50 19.74 -4.38
C LYS A 4 6.79 19.93 -3.05
N ALA A 5 7.42 19.48 -1.96
CA ALA A 5 6.90 19.67 -0.59
C ALA A 5 6.82 21.16 -0.22
N SER A 6 7.85 21.95 -0.57
CA SER A 6 7.85 23.40 -0.32
C SER A 6 6.74 24.11 -1.10
N ASN A 7 6.47 23.71 -2.34
CA ASN A 7 5.39 24.29 -3.14
C ASN A 7 4.01 23.97 -2.53
N LEU A 8 3.80 22.72 -2.11
CA LEU A 8 2.56 22.30 -1.44
C LEU A 8 2.33 23.08 -0.14
N VAL A 9 3.36 23.20 0.71
CA VAL A 9 3.27 23.99 1.95
C VAL A 9 2.92 25.45 1.66
N ARG A 10 3.49 26.04 0.60
CA ARG A 10 3.18 27.42 0.19
C ARG A 10 1.71 27.57 -0.24
N ILE A 11 1.22 26.68 -1.10
CA ILE A 11 -0.18 26.68 -1.58
C ILE A 11 -1.13 26.51 -0.40
N VAL A 12 -0.93 25.49 0.43
CA VAL A 12 -1.79 25.18 1.57
C VAL A 12 -1.76 26.28 2.62
N SER A 13 -0.62 26.95 2.84
CA SER A 13 -0.52 28.02 3.84
C SER A 13 -1.28 29.30 3.45
N GLN A 14 -1.54 29.52 2.16
CA GLN A 14 -2.17 30.74 1.63
C GLN A 14 -3.70 30.64 1.49
N LEU A 15 -4.29 29.47 1.73
CA LEU A 15 -5.72 29.25 1.54
C LEU A 15 -6.54 29.68 2.77
N PRO A 16 -7.79 30.17 2.57
CA PRO A 16 -8.75 30.35 3.65
C PRO A 16 -8.96 29.05 4.44
N ASN A 17 -9.37 29.14 5.71
CA ASN A 17 -9.60 27.96 6.56
C ASN A 17 -10.89 27.19 6.22
N GLU A 18 -11.51 27.50 5.11
CA GLU A 18 -12.73 26.86 4.63
C GLU A 18 -12.40 25.50 4.00
N LYS A 19 -13.18 24.49 4.38
CA LYS A 19 -12.90 23.09 4.05
C LYS A 19 -12.87 22.88 2.53
N GLU A 20 -13.83 23.43 1.78
CA GLU A 20 -13.93 23.15 0.35
C GLU A 20 -12.78 23.75 -0.46
N THR A 21 -12.29 24.94 -0.07
CA THR A 21 -11.16 25.61 -0.73
C THR A 21 -9.84 24.88 -0.49
N VAL A 22 -9.61 24.38 0.72
CA VAL A 22 -8.43 23.55 1.05
C VAL A 22 -8.46 22.23 0.30
N TYR A 23 -9.61 21.56 0.25
CA TYR A 23 -9.75 20.26 -0.40
C TYR A 23 -9.65 20.38 -1.92
N GLY A 24 -10.27 21.39 -2.53
CA GLY A 24 -10.20 21.63 -3.98
C GLY A 24 -8.80 22.02 -4.45
N ALA A 25 -8.02 22.75 -3.64
CA ALA A 25 -6.63 23.07 -3.97
C ALA A 25 -5.70 21.85 -3.89
N LEU A 26 -5.92 20.98 -2.90
CA LEU A 26 -5.17 19.74 -2.74
C LEU A 26 -5.53 18.70 -3.82
N ASP A 27 -6.80 18.58 -4.19
CA ASP A 27 -7.27 17.71 -5.27
C ASP A 27 -6.69 18.12 -6.62
N LYS A 28 -6.73 19.43 -6.93
CA LYS A 28 -6.05 20.00 -8.10
C LYS A 28 -4.56 19.69 -8.06
N TRP A 29 -3.88 19.89 -6.93
CA TRP A 29 -2.44 19.62 -6.81
C TRP A 29 -2.09 18.15 -7.08
N VAL A 30 -2.89 17.21 -6.55
CA VAL A 30 -2.74 15.77 -6.81
C VAL A 30 -2.94 15.45 -8.30
N ALA A 31 -3.89 16.11 -8.98
CA ALA A 31 -4.19 15.89 -10.39
C ALA A 31 -3.06 16.28 -11.36
N TRP A 32 -2.14 17.18 -10.96
CA TRP A 32 -0.99 17.61 -11.79
C TRP A 32 0.29 16.80 -11.54
N GLU A 33 0.29 15.85 -10.61
CA GLU A 33 1.49 15.09 -10.23
C GLU A 33 1.52 13.72 -10.93
N THR A 34 2.42 13.56 -11.91
CA THR A 34 2.54 12.35 -12.75
C THR A 34 3.08 11.11 -12.02
N GLU A 35 3.69 11.29 -10.85
CA GLU A 35 4.14 10.22 -9.94
C GLU A 35 3.64 10.54 -8.51
N PHE A 36 2.93 9.59 -7.91
CA PHE A 36 2.17 9.82 -6.68
C PHE A 36 3.07 10.29 -5.51
N PRO A 37 2.85 11.48 -4.93
CA PRO A 37 3.89 12.18 -4.16
C PRO A 37 3.90 11.83 -2.66
N LEU A 38 3.86 10.55 -2.28
CA LEU A 38 3.86 10.08 -0.87
C LEU A 38 4.96 10.71 -0.02
N ILE A 39 6.18 10.76 -0.57
CA ILE A 39 7.35 11.32 0.12
C ILE A 39 7.23 12.84 0.25
N ALA A 40 6.63 13.53 -0.73
CA ALA A 40 6.44 14.99 -0.64
C ALA A 40 5.31 15.37 0.31
N ALA A 41 4.24 14.58 0.33
CA ALA A 41 3.12 14.66 1.28
C ALA A 41 3.58 14.51 2.73
N ALA A 42 4.33 13.44 3.02
CA ALA A 42 4.88 13.18 4.34
C ALA A 42 5.84 14.29 4.80
N LYS A 43 6.67 14.81 3.88
CA LYS A 43 7.56 15.96 4.16
C LYS A 43 6.76 17.24 4.42
N ALA A 44 5.70 17.51 3.66
CA ALA A 44 4.84 18.67 3.85
C ALA A 44 4.11 18.64 5.21
N LEU A 45 3.55 17.48 5.60
CA LEU A 45 2.95 17.29 6.93
C LEU A 45 3.96 17.52 8.06
N ARG A 46 5.20 17.02 7.90
CA ARG A 46 6.29 17.24 8.87
C ARG A 46 6.68 18.72 8.99
N ILE A 47 6.62 19.49 7.89
CA ILE A 47 6.88 20.94 7.90
C ILE A 47 5.72 21.71 8.53
N LEU A 48 4.47 21.38 8.21
CA LEU A 48 3.28 22.00 8.79
C LEU A 48 3.21 21.77 10.32
N ARG A 49 3.59 20.58 10.77
CA ARG A 49 3.71 20.24 12.20
C ARG A 49 4.79 21.08 12.90
N LYS A 50 5.94 21.30 12.25
CA LYS A 50 7.01 22.18 12.78
C LYS A 50 6.59 23.65 12.86
N ARG A 51 5.65 24.08 12.01
CA ARG A 51 5.11 25.45 11.98
C ARG A 51 3.88 25.64 12.89
N SER A 52 3.54 24.65 13.72
CA SER A 52 2.38 24.66 14.63
C SER A 52 1.03 24.90 13.94
N GLN A 53 0.91 24.59 12.64
CA GLN A 53 -0.34 24.73 11.88
C GLN A 53 -1.23 23.49 12.02
N TRP A 54 -1.65 23.18 13.25
CA TRP A 54 -2.36 21.94 13.59
C TRP A 54 -3.67 21.74 12.83
N LEU A 55 -4.44 22.81 12.61
CA LEU A 55 -5.68 22.77 11.85
C LEU A 55 -5.42 22.29 10.40
N ARG A 56 -4.35 22.76 9.76
CA ARG A 56 -3.98 22.36 8.40
C ARG A 56 -3.42 20.94 8.36
N VAL A 57 -2.75 20.48 9.42
CA VAL A 57 -2.29 19.09 9.55
C VAL A 57 -3.49 18.14 9.60
N ILE A 58 -4.53 18.47 10.37
CA ILE A 58 -5.75 17.67 10.50
C ILE A 58 -6.51 17.64 9.15
N GLN A 59 -6.69 18.79 8.50
CA GLN A 59 -7.35 18.89 7.20
C GLN A 59 -6.61 18.12 6.10
N ALA A 60 -5.28 18.31 6.03
CA ALA A 60 -4.46 17.59 5.07
C ALA A 60 -4.49 16.08 5.35
N GLY A 61 -4.33 15.64 6.60
CA GLY A 61 -4.38 14.23 6.97
C GLY A 61 -5.72 13.56 6.64
N SER A 62 -6.83 14.26 6.88
CA SER A 62 -8.18 13.79 6.50
C SER A 62 -8.32 13.58 4.99
N LEU A 63 -7.89 14.55 4.17
CA LEU A 63 -7.95 14.41 2.72
C LEU A 63 -6.96 13.35 2.21
N TRP A 64 -5.77 13.25 2.81
CA TRP A 64 -4.81 12.18 2.49
C TRP A 64 -5.45 10.81 2.69
N ASN A 65 -6.19 10.59 3.77
CA ASN A 65 -6.95 9.35 3.94
C ASN A 65 -7.98 9.16 2.82
N THR A 66 -8.76 10.17 2.44
CA THR A 66 -9.74 10.08 1.35
C THR A 66 -9.09 9.80 -0.02
N VAL A 67 -8.00 10.50 -0.37
CA VAL A 67 -7.27 10.32 -1.64
C VAL A 67 -6.55 8.99 -1.67
N LEU A 68 -6.00 8.54 -0.53
CA LEU A 68 -5.47 7.19 -0.40
C LEU A 68 -6.59 6.17 -0.62
N HIS A 69 -7.75 6.30 0.01
CA HIS A 69 -8.85 5.36 -0.20
C HIS A 69 -9.37 5.31 -1.65
N THR A 70 -9.36 6.44 -2.37
CA THR A 70 -9.86 6.54 -3.74
C THR A 70 -8.85 6.11 -4.81
N HIS A 71 -7.56 6.48 -4.68
CA HIS A 71 -6.55 6.25 -5.71
C HIS A 71 -5.47 5.22 -5.34
N SER A 72 -5.27 4.91 -4.05
CA SER A 72 -4.22 3.97 -3.64
C SER A 72 -4.61 2.50 -3.87
N CYS A 73 -5.89 2.14 -3.95
CA CYS A 73 -6.29 0.74 -4.01
C CYS A 73 -5.91 -0.02 -5.30
N SER A 74 -5.72 0.67 -6.43
CA SER A 74 -5.41 0.05 -7.73
C SER A 74 -3.93 0.23 -8.12
N ILE A 75 -3.37 1.42 -7.93
CA ILE A 75 -2.02 1.77 -8.37
C ILE A 75 -0.95 1.29 -7.38
N SER A 76 -1.22 1.32 -6.06
CA SER A 76 -0.25 0.83 -5.05
C SER A 76 -0.05 -0.69 -5.15
N LYS A 77 -1.12 -1.46 -5.38
CA LYS A 77 -1.05 -2.93 -5.56
C LYS A 77 -0.13 -3.33 -6.70
N ARG A 78 -0.23 -2.63 -7.84
CA ARG A 78 0.62 -2.90 -9.02
C ARG A 78 2.09 -2.58 -8.75
N LEU A 79 2.37 -1.47 -8.07
CA LEU A 79 3.75 -1.09 -7.73
C LEU A 79 4.37 -2.05 -6.71
N PHE A 80 3.65 -2.36 -5.64
CA PHE A 80 4.11 -3.33 -4.64
C PHE A 80 4.31 -4.73 -5.24
N SER A 81 3.37 -5.22 -6.05
CA SER A 81 3.51 -6.51 -6.74
C SER A 81 4.73 -6.54 -7.68
N ARG A 82 5.03 -5.44 -8.36
CA ARG A 82 6.26 -5.29 -9.16
C ARG A 82 7.52 -5.30 -8.30
N MET A 83 7.54 -4.58 -7.18
CA MET A 83 8.69 -4.58 -6.25
C MET A 83 8.95 -5.96 -5.67
N ILE A 84 7.91 -6.64 -5.17
CA ILE A 84 8.00 -8.02 -4.68
C ILE A 84 8.55 -8.93 -5.78
N SER A 85 8.06 -8.79 -7.02
CA SER A 85 8.54 -9.59 -8.14
C SER A 85 9.99 -9.32 -8.51
N LEU A 86 10.44 -8.06 -8.43
CA LEU A 86 11.82 -7.67 -8.66
C LEU A 86 12.74 -8.29 -7.60
N PHE A 87 12.39 -8.16 -6.32
CA PHE A 87 13.19 -8.71 -5.23
C PHE A 87 13.21 -10.25 -5.21
N ASP A 88 12.11 -10.89 -5.59
CA ASP A 88 12.01 -12.35 -5.77
C ASP A 88 12.94 -12.86 -6.87
N HIS A 89 13.04 -12.11 -7.98
CA HIS A 89 13.97 -12.44 -9.05
C HIS A 89 15.44 -12.29 -8.65
N HIS A 90 15.75 -11.33 -7.78
CA HIS A 90 17.10 -11.11 -7.25
C HIS A 90 17.39 -11.90 -5.97
N CYS A 91 16.54 -12.85 -5.58
CA CYS A 91 16.70 -13.67 -4.37
C CYS A 91 16.97 -12.82 -3.11
N MET A 92 16.21 -11.73 -2.94
CA MET A 92 16.32 -10.83 -1.78
C MET A 92 15.11 -10.99 -0.83
N PRO A 93 15.01 -12.10 -0.07
CA PRO A 93 13.84 -12.39 0.76
C PRO A 93 13.62 -11.36 1.87
N ASN A 94 14.69 -10.80 2.45
CA ASN A 94 14.59 -9.73 3.45
C ASN A 94 13.84 -8.50 2.94
N LYS A 95 14.09 -8.08 1.69
CA LYS A 95 13.41 -6.94 1.06
C LYS A 95 11.97 -7.26 0.70
N ILE A 96 11.66 -8.51 0.35
CA ILE A 96 10.27 -8.96 0.18
C ILE A 96 9.49 -8.81 1.49
N ILE A 97 10.08 -9.21 2.63
CA ILE A 97 9.41 -9.11 3.93
C ILE A 97 9.24 -7.65 4.37
N GLU A 98 10.23 -6.78 4.14
CA GLU A 98 10.09 -5.33 4.39
C GLU A 98 8.92 -4.74 3.61
N VAL A 99 8.87 -4.99 2.29
CA VAL A 99 7.78 -4.50 1.44
C VAL A 99 6.44 -5.11 1.86
N PHE A 100 6.40 -6.37 2.26
CA PHE A 100 5.20 -7.02 2.76
C PHE A 100 4.70 -6.39 4.07
N ALA A 101 5.59 -6.02 4.99
CA ALA A 101 5.23 -5.30 6.21
C ALA A 101 4.63 -3.92 5.88
N ASP A 102 5.25 -3.18 4.95
CA ASP A 102 4.69 -1.92 4.45
C ASP A 102 3.30 -2.12 3.83
N MET A 103 3.10 -3.21 3.07
CA MET A 103 1.79 -3.55 2.50
C MET A 103 0.73 -3.87 3.56
N GLU A 104 1.09 -4.58 4.64
CA GLU A 104 0.21 -4.85 5.78
C GLU A 104 -0.16 -3.56 6.52
N GLU A 105 0.82 -2.70 6.82
CA GLU A 105 0.60 -1.41 7.49
C GLU A 105 -0.32 -0.49 6.67
N LEU A 106 -0.21 -0.55 5.35
CA LEU A 106 -1.06 0.21 4.42
C LEU A 106 -2.38 -0.50 4.07
N CYS A 107 -2.69 -1.65 4.70
CA CYS A 107 -3.88 -2.45 4.45
C CYS A 107 -4.10 -2.81 2.97
N VAL A 108 -3.01 -3.00 2.21
CA VAL A 108 -3.06 -3.31 0.78
C VAL A 108 -3.40 -4.79 0.58
N ARG A 109 -4.54 -5.08 -0.06
CA ARG A 109 -4.91 -6.47 -0.41
C ARG A 109 -3.91 -7.07 -1.40
N LEU A 110 -3.32 -8.20 -1.03
CA LEU A 110 -2.39 -8.98 -1.85
C LEU A 110 -3.14 -9.84 -2.87
N ASP A 111 -2.56 -9.98 -4.06
CA ASP A 111 -2.94 -11.00 -5.03
C ASP A 111 -2.28 -12.35 -4.71
N GLU A 112 -2.84 -13.44 -5.24
CA GLU A 112 -2.38 -14.79 -4.97
C GLU A 112 -0.90 -15.02 -5.32
N ASN A 113 -0.40 -14.38 -6.39
CA ASN A 113 0.97 -14.55 -6.83
C ASN A 113 1.95 -13.84 -5.88
N THR A 114 1.60 -12.62 -5.46
CA THR A 114 2.38 -11.88 -4.45
C THR A 114 2.41 -12.63 -3.11
N VAL A 115 1.29 -13.23 -2.67
CA VAL A 115 1.26 -14.07 -1.45
C VAL A 115 2.23 -15.25 -1.54
N LYS A 116 2.28 -15.96 -2.67
CA LYS A 116 3.23 -17.09 -2.85
C LYS A 116 4.68 -16.65 -2.73
N LYS A 117 5.04 -15.49 -3.28
CA LYS A 117 6.40 -14.93 -3.19
C LYS A 117 6.78 -14.55 -1.77
N VAL A 118 5.85 -13.97 -1.01
CA VAL A 118 6.03 -13.66 0.41
C VAL A 118 6.20 -14.93 1.24
N VAL A 119 5.36 -15.95 0.99
CA VAL A 119 5.44 -17.26 1.66
C VAL A 119 6.81 -17.91 1.41
N ARG A 120 7.30 -17.88 0.16
CA ARG A 120 8.63 -18.35 -0.20
C ARG A 120 9.73 -17.57 0.53
N ALA A 121 9.64 -16.24 0.59
CA ALA A 121 10.61 -15.43 1.31
C ALA A 121 10.67 -15.75 2.82
N PHE A 122 9.52 -16.02 3.47
CA PHE A 122 9.50 -16.47 4.86
C PHE A 122 10.14 -17.85 5.05
N GLN A 123 9.92 -18.76 4.09
CA GLN A 123 10.55 -20.08 4.10
C GLN A 123 12.08 -19.98 3.96
N GLU A 124 12.58 -19.14 3.04
CA GLU A 124 14.02 -18.89 2.84
C GLU A 124 14.70 -18.24 4.05
N LEU A 125 13.94 -17.54 4.89
CA LEU A 125 14.42 -16.96 6.15
C LEU A 125 14.18 -17.88 7.37
N SER A 126 13.75 -19.12 7.16
CA SER A 126 13.40 -20.09 8.22
C SER A 126 12.36 -19.56 9.22
N GLN A 127 11.45 -18.69 8.77
CA GLN A 127 10.37 -18.09 9.58
C GLN A 127 9.04 -18.80 9.33
N GLU A 128 8.99 -20.10 9.64
CA GLU A 128 7.85 -20.99 9.31
C GLU A 128 6.53 -20.62 10.02
N ASP A 129 6.60 -20.07 11.24
CA ASP A 129 5.40 -19.63 11.96
C ASP A 129 4.69 -18.50 11.23
N LYS A 130 5.46 -17.52 10.75
CA LYS A 130 4.94 -16.38 9.98
C LYS A 130 4.42 -16.82 8.63
N GLN A 131 5.09 -17.79 8.01
CA GLN A 131 4.62 -18.42 6.77
C GLN A 131 3.22 -19.02 6.95
N LYS A 132 3.01 -19.83 8.00
CA LYS A 132 1.70 -20.43 8.31
C LYS A 132 0.62 -19.36 8.55
N LEU A 133 0.96 -18.25 9.23
CA LEU A 133 0.04 -17.14 9.46
C LEU A 133 -0.40 -16.46 8.14
N VAL A 134 0.54 -16.17 7.25
CA VAL A 134 0.23 -15.56 5.94
C VAL A 134 -0.63 -16.48 5.08
N LEU A 135 -0.34 -17.78 5.09
CA LEU A 135 -1.14 -18.77 4.37
C LEU A 135 -2.59 -18.84 4.89
N ARG A 136 -2.77 -18.89 6.21
CA ARG A 136 -4.10 -18.90 6.85
C ARG A 136 -4.90 -17.64 6.54
N ARG A 137 -4.24 -16.48 6.50
CA ARG A 137 -4.89 -15.16 6.36
C ARG A 137 -5.22 -14.78 4.92
N TYR A 138 -4.35 -15.11 3.95
CA TYR A 138 -4.45 -14.57 2.59
C TYR A 138 -4.69 -15.62 1.50
N MET A 139 -4.44 -16.92 1.73
CA MET A 139 -4.75 -17.93 0.71
C MET A 139 -6.19 -18.42 0.79
N ILE A 140 -6.89 -18.36 -0.35
CA ILE A 140 -8.24 -18.89 -0.47
C ILE A 140 -8.18 -20.42 -0.35
N LYS A 141 -8.85 -20.94 0.69
CA LYS A 141 -8.91 -22.37 1.04
C LYS A 141 -9.44 -23.26 -0.09
N TRP A 142 -10.27 -22.69 -0.95
CA TRP A 142 -10.91 -23.34 -2.09
C TRP A 142 -10.52 -22.65 -3.39
N LYS A 143 -10.25 -23.42 -4.43
CA LYS A 143 -10.03 -22.91 -5.79
C LYS A 143 -11.00 -23.62 -6.72
N TYR A 144 -11.65 -22.87 -7.60
CA TYR A 144 -12.40 -23.43 -8.70
C TYR A 144 -11.42 -23.77 -9.82
N ILE A 145 -11.46 -25.02 -10.27
CA ILE A 145 -10.75 -25.47 -11.46
C ILE A 145 -11.80 -25.91 -12.47
N HIS A 146 -11.51 -25.66 -13.75
CA HIS A 146 -12.32 -26.20 -14.82
C HIS A 146 -11.72 -27.54 -15.21
N PHE A 147 -12.52 -28.58 -15.06
CA PHE A 147 -12.15 -29.94 -15.44
C PHE A 147 -13.25 -30.46 -16.35
N ASN A 148 -12.90 -30.77 -17.60
CA ASN A 148 -13.83 -31.35 -18.58
C ASN A 148 -15.10 -30.53 -18.86
N GLY A 149 -15.01 -29.19 -18.81
CA GLY A 149 -16.16 -28.30 -19.02
C GLY A 149 -16.99 -28.02 -17.77
N GLU A 150 -16.71 -28.69 -16.65
CA GLU A 150 -17.37 -28.45 -15.36
C GLU A 150 -16.48 -27.62 -14.42
N GLN A 151 -17.10 -26.76 -13.63
CA GLN A 151 -16.42 -26.04 -12.54
C GLN A 151 -16.43 -26.88 -11.28
N VAL A 152 -15.26 -27.40 -10.91
CA VAL A 152 -15.08 -28.21 -9.69
C VAL A 152 -14.36 -27.36 -8.63
N ARG A 153 -14.93 -27.31 -7.43
CA ARG A 153 -14.32 -26.61 -6.28
C ARG A 153 -13.35 -27.56 -5.56
N VAL A 154 -12.06 -27.27 -5.64
CA VAL A 154 -11.00 -28.09 -5.05
C VAL A 154 -10.38 -27.37 -3.85
N LYS A 155 -10.15 -28.10 -2.76
CA LYS A 155 -9.44 -27.59 -1.57
C LYS A 155 -7.94 -27.58 -1.87
N ARG A 156 -7.25 -26.46 -1.58
CA ARG A 156 -5.86 -26.26 -2.00
C ARG A 156 -4.81 -26.85 -1.04
N TYR A 157 -5.20 -27.10 0.21
CA TYR A 157 -4.39 -27.76 1.23
C TYR A 157 -5.18 -28.93 1.81
N THR A 158 -4.55 -30.10 1.91
CA THR A 158 -4.84 -30.98 3.04
C THR A 158 -4.26 -30.26 4.24
N SER A 159 -5.13 -29.75 5.11
CA SER A 159 -4.74 -29.50 6.48
C SER A 159 -4.58 -30.88 7.07
N ASP A 160 -3.44 -31.52 6.79
CA ASP A 160 -3.08 -32.74 7.50
C ASP A 160 -2.68 -32.29 8.90
N GLU A 161 -3.64 -32.57 9.79
CA GLU A 161 -3.54 -32.87 11.21
C GLU A 161 -3.25 -31.71 12.19
N ASP A 162 -4.26 -31.51 13.05
CA ASP A 162 -4.27 -31.10 14.47
C ASP A 162 -3.24 -30.06 14.98
#